data_AF-A0A3F2S4K5-F1
#
_entry.id   AF-A0A3F2S4K5-F1
#
_cell.length_a   1.000
_cell.length_b   1.000
_cell.length_c   1.000
_cell.angle_alpha   90.00
_cell.angle_beta   90.00
_cell.angle_gamma   90.00
#
_symmetry.space_group_name_H-M   'P 1'
#
loop_
_entity.id
_entity.type
_entity.pdbx_description
1 polymer ?
#
loop_
_entity_poly.entity_id
_entity_poly.type
_entity_poly.pdbx_seq_one_letter_code
_entity_poly.pdbx_strand_id
1 'polypeptide(L)'
;MSVPLQRRGGRVPGAEGYHKEDTRALLASVKRVVPTTLEEWDQVLAVYRDSHAIPNDRAKRDANSLKCKFKQLAKMNEAKPEGREAHEIMTMIDAKLTDGKWPQRRGGRARGAEGFSPQDSQAVLDCVRRILPVYREDWEHTAEEYYNTYAALNDRVRRDGVSLKNKFRQWLKSEDYEMEGVPRHDPRPEVTQAREIQLEITAKIDQSRVKSQVETDVRVNEGTPSESKSVDEDEYISGETEEAKQPLAGHRRGGRPPGSEGYTRSDTNALLSCIKQILPAGPSGWDQVLHLYRATHTTPNSRSARAIQMDIELSMKLGKNSESGSPFVHIPIAAGPATAAITASTPAANNHDQLQPESPHPEFRNNENLERQNVASELATGWSLSPQVSSAESLGKRQRNHDDAGAAANVKSPTKDFASEVLRSEIASRELELLKQREQREAEQAAWEKDRAKREKQRMDMDAWTSVCDRLRTLFREQATEQNPEIAGDIAEEIQLLKKKKQRLADLL
;
A
#
# COMPACT_ATOMS: atom_id res chain seq x y z
N MET A 1 58.35 18.44 -16.57
CA MET A 1 56.92 18.21 -16.82
C MET A 1 56.36 17.49 -15.60
N SER A 2 55.34 18.03 -14.93
CA SER A 2 54.80 17.44 -13.70
C SER A 2 53.59 16.55 -14.02
N VAL A 3 53.59 15.32 -13.52
CA VAL A 3 52.51 14.35 -13.77
C VAL A 3 51.35 14.64 -12.81
N PRO A 4 50.10 14.85 -13.29
CA PRO A 4 48.99 15.17 -12.40
C PRO A 4 48.65 13.97 -11.51
N LEU A 5 48.76 14.15 -10.19
CA LEU A 5 48.37 13.16 -9.19
C LEU A 5 46.87 12.86 -9.32
N GLN A 6 46.57 11.69 -9.88
CA GLN A 6 45.22 11.22 -10.12
C GLN A 6 44.50 10.99 -8.78
N ARG A 7 43.62 11.94 -8.39
CA ARG A 7 42.77 11.84 -7.21
C ARG A 7 41.79 10.66 -7.34
N ARG A 8 42.25 9.46 -6.98
CA ARG A 8 41.35 8.33 -6.71
C ARG A 8 40.45 8.73 -5.54
N GLY A 9 39.16 8.88 -5.81
CA GLY A 9 38.17 9.11 -4.76
C GLY A 9 38.29 8.01 -3.71
N GLY A 10 38.64 8.39 -2.49
CA GLY A 10 38.90 7.45 -1.40
C GLY A 10 37.66 6.63 -1.14
N ARG A 11 37.73 5.31 -1.35
CA ARG A 11 36.72 4.41 -0.80
C ARG A 11 36.81 4.53 0.71
N VAL A 12 35.67 4.73 1.36
CA VAL A 12 35.59 4.83 2.83
C VAL A 12 36.30 3.62 3.45
N PRO A 13 37.21 3.80 4.43
CA PRO A 13 37.84 2.68 5.13
C PRO A 13 36.76 1.71 5.64
N GLY A 14 36.85 0.43 5.23
CA GLY A 14 35.81 -0.58 5.48
C GLY A 14 34.91 -0.92 4.28
N ALA A 15 35.00 -0.18 3.16
CA ALA A 15 34.31 -0.52 1.90
C ALA A 15 35.01 -1.64 1.09
N GLU A 16 35.97 -2.34 1.68
CA GLU A 16 36.54 -3.57 1.14
C GLU A 16 35.53 -4.70 1.26
N GLY A 17 35.24 -5.34 0.13
CA GLY A 17 34.29 -6.46 0.09
C GLY A 17 34.79 -7.62 0.95
N TYR A 18 33.85 -8.31 1.61
CA TYR A 18 34.15 -9.52 2.37
C TYR A 18 34.88 -10.53 1.48
N HIS A 19 36.10 -10.90 1.88
CA HIS A 19 36.83 -11.98 1.23
C HIS A 19 36.13 -13.34 1.49
N LYS A 20 36.52 -14.36 0.73
CA LYS A 20 35.99 -15.73 0.92
C LYS A 20 36.33 -16.28 2.30
N GLU A 21 37.53 -15.96 2.80
CA GLU A 21 37.99 -16.29 4.16
C GLU A 21 37.12 -15.61 5.22
N ASP A 22 36.95 -14.29 5.15
CA ASP A 22 36.05 -13.52 6.04
C ASP A 22 34.63 -14.09 6.05
N THR A 23 34.15 -14.54 4.89
CA THR A 23 32.82 -15.13 4.76
C THR A 23 32.71 -16.46 5.50
N ARG A 24 33.71 -17.34 5.39
CA ARG A 24 33.77 -18.61 6.14
C ARG A 24 33.95 -18.36 7.65
N ALA A 25 34.83 -17.44 8.03
CA ALA A 25 35.04 -17.07 9.43
C ALA A 25 33.78 -16.47 10.06
N LEU A 26 33.04 -15.64 9.32
CA LEU A 26 31.72 -15.13 9.73
C LEU A 26 30.73 -16.28 9.91
N LEU A 27 30.58 -17.19 8.94
CA LEU A 27 29.64 -18.32 9.06
C LEU A 27 29.98 -19.22 10.26
N ALA A 28 31.26 -19.56 10.46
CA ALA A 28 31.71 -20.29 11.64
C ALA A 28 31.40 -19.55 12.96
N SER A 29 31.61 -18.23 13.00
CA SER A 29 31.32 -17.41 14.19
C SER A 29 29.82 -17.35 14.50
N VAL A 30 28.97 -17.16 13.49
CA VAL A 30 27.51 -17.14 13.63
C VAL A 30 26.99 -18.53 14.00
N LYS A 31 27.52 -19.61 13.41
CA LYS A 31 27.17 -21.01 13.75
C LYS A 31 27.54 -21.37 15.19
N ARG A 32 28.60 -20.77 15.76
CA ARG A 32 29.04 -21.00 17.14
C ARG A 32 28.16 -20.32 18.19
N VAL A 33 27.61 -19.15 17.90
CA VAL A 33 26.82 -18.35 18.87
C VAL A 33 25.31 -18.50 18.65
N VAL A 34 24.88 -18.68 17.40
CA VAL A 34 23.48 -18.75 16.96
C VAL A 34 22.68 -17.51 17.45
N PRO A 35 22.97 -16.30 16.93
CA PRO A 35 22.53 -15.05 17.54
C PRO A 35 21.05 -14.69 17.28
N THR A 36 20.24 -14.66 18.34
CA THR A 36 18.84 -14.25 18.35
C THR A 36 18.65 -12.79 18.83
N THR A 37 19.43 -12.35 19.82
CA THR A 37 19.38 -10.99 20.40
C THR A 37 20.44 -10.06 19.80
N LEU A 38 20.42 -8.76 20.11
CA LEU A 38 21.47 -7.83 19.68
C LEU A 38 22.82 -8.14 20.34
N GLU A 39 22.81 -8.41 21.65
CA GLU A 39 24.00 -8.74 22.46
C GLU A 39 24.72 -10.00 21.93
N GLU A 40 23.98 -11.00 21.43
CA GLU A 40 24.58 -12.17 20.80
C GLU A 40 25.27 -11.84 19.46
N TRP A 41 24.88 -10.77 18.75
CA TRP A 41 25.64 -10.28 17.59
C TRP A 41 26.95 -9.60 17.99
N ASP A 42 27.03 -8.98 19.17
CA ASP A 42 28.30 -8.47 19.72
C ASP A 42 29.21 -9.61 20.18
N GLN A 43 28.65 -10.71 20.70
CA GLN A 43 29.40 -11.95 20.92
C GLN A 43 29.95 -12.53 19.60
N VAL A 44 29.15 -12.62 18.54
CA VAL A 44 29.64 -13.02 17.20
C VAL A 44 30.79 -12.12 16.73
N LEU A 45 30.71 -10.81 16.98
CA LEU A 45 31.77 -9.87 16.64
C LEU A 45 33.06 -10.11 17.43
N ALA A 46 32.97 -10.40 18.74
CA ALA A 46 34.13 -10.77 19.56
C ALA A 46 34.77 -12.06 19.02
N VAL A 47 33.97 -13.12 18.82
CA VAL A 47 34.43 -14.39 18.23
C VAL A 47 35.17 -14.17 16.91
N TYR A 48 34.58 -13.40 15.99
CA TYR A 48 35.16 -13.10 14.69
C TYR A 48 36.47 -12.31 14.78
N ARG A 49 36.56 -11.37 15.73
CA ARG A 49 37.78 -10.58 15.98
C ARG A 49 38.91 -11.46 16.49
N ASP A 50 38.65 -12.26 17.51
CA ASP A 50 39.66 -13.08 18.18
C ASP A 50 40.16 -14.22 17.27
N SER A 51 39.26 -14.87 16.52
CA SER A 51 39.62 -16.03 15.70
C SER A 51 40.18 -15.69 14.31
N HIS A 52 39.80 -14.54 13.73
CA HIS A 52 40.12 -14.25 12.32
C HIS A 52 40.58 -12.82 12.05
N ALA A 53 39.95 -11.79 12.64
CA ALA A 53 40.28 -10.41 12.26
C ALA A 53 41.62 -9.93 12.83
N ILE A 54 41.89 -10.18 14.11
CA ILE A 54 43.13 -9.77 14.78
C ILE A 54 44.34 -10.58 14.26
N PRO A 55 44.28 -11.93 14.12
CA PRO A 55 45.43 -12.71 13.63
C PRO A 55 45.84 -12.39 12.19
N ASN A 56 44.93 -11.88 11.36
CA ASN A 56 45.15 -11.61 9.93
C ASN A 56 45.17 -10.11 9.59
N ASP A 57 45.34 -9.22 10.58
CA ASP A 57 45.35 -7.75 10.45
C ASP A 57 44.22 -7.19 9.55
N ARG A 58 43.00 -7.73 9.73
CA ARG A 58 41.84 -7.35 8.90
C ARG A 58 41.18 -6.09 9.46
N ALA A 59 40.61 -5.28 8.56
CA ALA A 59 39.86 -4.07 8.91
C ALA A 59 38.79 -4.31 9.99
N LYS A 60 38.75 -3.42 10.99
CA LYS A 60 37.79 -3.48 12.12
C LYS A 60 36.36 -3.32 11.59
N ARG A 61 35.56 -4.39 11.66
CA ARG A 61 34.11 -4.38 11.39
C ARG A 61 33.30 -4.23 12.67
N ASP A 62 32.01 -3.91 12.52
CA ASP A 62 31.00 -3.78 13.58
C ASP A 62 29.96 -4.92 13.51
N ALA A 63 29.15 -5.09 14.55
CA ALA A 63 28.15 -6.16 14.62
C ALA A 63 27.06 -6.02 13.55
N ASN A 64 26.68 -4.79 13.19
CA ASN A 64 25.65 -4.53 12.18
C ASN A 64 26.13 -4.91 10.77
N SER A 65 27.38 -4.62 10.37
CA SER A 65 27.88 -5.06 9.06
C SER A 65 28.00 -6.58 8.96
N LEU A 66 28.42 -7.28 10.02
CA LEU A 66 28.44 -8.75 10.07
C LEU A 66 27.02 -9.32 9.92
N LYS A 67 26.05 -8.77 10.66
CA LYS A 67 24.62 -9.15 10.61
C LYS A 67 24.00 -8.91 9.23
N CYS A 68 24.25 -7.75 8.64
CA CYS A 68 23.80 -7.43 7.28
C CYS A 68 24.45 -8.35 6.23
N LYS A 69 25.73 -8.69 6.39
CA LYS A 69 26.41 -9.61 5.48
C LYS A 69 25.87 -11.03 5.60
N PHE A 70 25.67 -11.54 6.81
CA PHE A 70 25.06 -12.86 7.04
C PHE A 70 23.67 -12.94 6.41
N LYS A 71 22.82 -11.92 6.63
CA LYS A 71 21.50 -11.83 5.97
C LYS A 71 21.57 -11.72 4.45
N GLN A 72 22.65 -11.14 3.89
CA GLN A 72 22.87 -11.14 2.44
C GLN A 72 23.18 -12.57 1.95
N LEU A 73 24.06 -13.29 2.64
CA LEU A 73 24.45 -14.66 2.29
C LEU A 73 23.27 -15.64 2.35
N ALA A 74 22.46 -15.60 3.42
CA ALA A 74 21.26 -16.43 3.57
C ALA A 74 20.15 -16.11 2.55
N LYS A 75 20.23 -14.97 1.84
CA LYS A 75 19.35 -14.60 0.72
C LYS A 75 19.96 -14.94 -0.66
N MET A 76 21.24 -15.31 -0.73
CA MET A 76 21.85 -15.74 -1.98
C MET A 76 21.45 -17.19 -2.28
N ASN A 77 21.39 -17.53 -3.56
CA ASN A 77 20.96 -18.83 -4.04
C ASN A 77 21.77 -19.99 -3.42
N GLU A 78 21.08 -21.02 -2.94
CA GLU A 78 21.59 -22.26 -2.33
C GLU A 78 22.57 -23.05 -3.20
N ALA A 79 22.64 -22.73 -4.49
CA ALA A 79 23.66 -23.22 -5.42
C ALA A 79 25.10 -22.85 -4.99
N LYS A 80 25.29 -21.83 -4.14
CA LYS A 80 26.60 -21.51 -3.54
C LYS A 80 26.75 -22.17 -2.18
N PRO A 81 27.91 -22.78 -1.86
CA PRO A 81 28.12 -23.45 -0.58
C PRO A 81 27.98 -22.47 0.60
N GLU A 82 28.45 -21.23 0.46
CA GLU A 82 28.31 -20.20 1.50
C GLU A 82 26.85 -19.76 1.71
N GLY A 83 26.02 -19.85 0.66
CA GLY A 83 24.58 -19.55 0.75
C GLY A 83 23.80 -20.66 1.44
N ARG A 84 24.10 -21.92 1.10
CA ARG A 84 23.53 -23.10 1.77
C ARG A 84 23.86 -23.14 3.26
N GLU A 85 25.14 -22.94 3.62
CA GLU A 85 25.57 -22.90 5.02
C GLU A 85 24.91 -21.73 5.78
N ALA A 86 24.80 -20.55 5.15
CA ALA A 86 24.08 -19.41 5.75
C ALA A 86 22.59 -19.70 5.97
N HIS A 87 21.95 -20.47 5.07
CA HIS A 87 20.57 -20.90 5.22
C HIS A 87 20.39 -21.90 6.38
N GLU A 88 21.26 -22.92 6.46
CA GLU A 88 21.28 -23.90 7.55
C GLU A 88 21.43 -23.20 8.92
N ILE A 89 22.35 -22.24 9.02
CA ILE A 89 22.55 -21.44 10.24
C ILE A 89 21.33 -20.54 10.52
N MET A 90 20.66 -19.99 9.51
CA MET A 90 19.41 -19.25 9.70
C MET A 90 18.32 -20.17 10.28
N THR A 91 18.21 -21.41 9.80
CA THR A 91 17.29 -22.41 10.38
C THR A 91 17.63 -22.71 11.86
N MET A 92 18.91 -22.76 12.24
CA MET A 92 19.31 -22.89 13.65
C MET A 92 18.94 -21.66 14.48
N ILE A 93 19.11 -20.45 13.93
CA ILE A 93 18.71 -19.20 14.60
C ILE A 93 17.20 -19.15 14.80
N ASP A 94 16.41 -19.49 13.77
CA ASP A 94 14.95 -19.57 13.89
C ASP A 94 14.54 -20.64 14.90
N ALA A 95 15.17 -21.82 14.90
CA ALA A 95 14.90 -22.87 15.89
C ALA A 95 15.22 -22.42 17.33
N LYS A 96 16.38 -21.78 17.57
CA LYS A 96 16.74 -21.22 18.87
C LYS A 96 15.79 -20.09 19.30
N LEU A 97 15.44 -19.19 18.37
CA LEU A 97 14.49 -18.08 18.62
C LEU A 97 13.10 -18.58 19.02
N THR A 98 12.75 -19.82 18.68
CA THR A 98 11.45 -20.40 19.04
C THR A 98 11.38 -21.05 20.41
N ASP A 99 12.49 -21.47 21.03
CA ASP A 99 12.45 -22.39 22.20
C ASP A 99 11.52 -23.61 21.98
N GLY A 100 11.41 -24.09 20.72
CA GLY A 100 10.46 -25.11 20.30
C GLY A 100 9.00 -24.65 20.10
N LYS A 101 8.66 -23.42 20.50
CA LYS A 101 7.36 -22.76 20.23
C LYS A 101 7.45 -21.90 18.97
N TRP A 102 6.96 -22.45 17.86
CA TRP A 102 6.87 -21.78 16.55
C TRP A 102 6.55 -20.29 16.68
N PRO A 103 7.30 -19.40 16.01
CA PRO A 103 7.32 -18.01 16.39
C PRO A 103 6.02 -17.39 15.89
N GLN A 104 5.12 -17.09 16.83
CA GLN A 104 3.81 -16.51 16.56
C GLN A 104 4.01 -15.23 15.74
N ARG A 105 3.76 -15.34 14.42
CA ARG A 105 4.19 -14.32 13.45
C ARG A 105 3.60 -12.97 13.83
N ARG A 106 4.47 -12.06 14.28
CA ARG A 106 4.08 -10.78 14.87
C ARG A 106 3.14 -9.99 13.94
N GLY A 107 1.99 -9.59 14.48
CA GLY A 107 1.19 -8.48 14.00
C GLY A 107 0.18 -8.77 12.88
N GLY A 108 -1.11 -8.59 13.19
CA GLY A 108 -2.12 -8.18 12.20
C GLY A 108 -2.99 -9.27 11.57
N ARG A 109 -2.75 -10.56 11.86
CA ARG A 109 -3.69 -11.64 11.49
C ARG A 109 -4.61 -11.91 12.67
N ALA A 110 -5.91 -11.70 12.47
CA ALA A 110 -6.94 -11.95 13.50
C ALA A 110 -6.85 -13.38 14.04
N ARG A 111 -7.26 -13.57 15.30
CA ARG A 111 -7.31 -14.89 15.96
C ARG A 111 -8.16 -15.83 15.08
N GLY A 112 -7.55 -16.91 14.55
CA GLY A 112 -8.14 -17.80 13.54
C GLY A 112 -7.54 -17.71 12.13
N ALA A 113 -6.74 -16.69 11.82
CA ALA A 113 -5.98 -16.57 10.56
C ALA A 113 -4.58 -17.21 10.61
N GLU A 114 -4.36 -18.09 11.59
CA GLU A 114 -3.31 -19.11 11.55
C GLU A 114 -3.56 -20.03 10.33
N GLY A 115 -2.52 -20.21 9.51
CA GLY A 115 -2.61 -21.10 8.35
C GLY A 115 -3.04 -22.49 8.79
N PHE A 116 -3.95 -23.11 8.04
CA PHE A 116 -4.28 -24.52 8.24
C PHE A 116 -3.01 -25.34 8.05
N SER A 117 -2.61 -26.11 9.06
CA SER A 117 -1.57 -27.13 8.89
C SER A 117 -2.08 -28.25 7.97
N PRO A 118 -1.22 -29.14 7.46
CA PRO A 118 -1.66 -30.28 6.66
C PRO A 118 -2.68 -31.16 7.41
N GLN A 119 -2.49 -31.36 8.71
CA GLN A 119 -3.41 -32.10 9.58
C GLN A 119 -4.76 -31.39 9.73
N ASP A 120 -4.76 -30.07 9.98
CA ASP A 120 -6.02 -29.31 10.05
C ASP A 120 -6.74 -29.32 8.68
N SER A 121 -5.97 -29.32 7.58
CA SER A 121 -6.50 -29.36 6.21
C SER A 121 -7.22 -30.69 5.94
N GLN A 122 -6.60 -31.81 6.32
CA GLN A 122 -7.20 -33.14 6.22
C GLN A 122 -8.48 -33.24 7.06
N ALA A 123 -8.42 -32.85 8.33
CA ALA A 123 -9.57 -32.91 9.23
C ALA A 123 -10.76 -32.06 8.74
N VAL A 124 -10.50 -30.90 8.13
CA VAL A 124 -11.55 -30.10 7.47
C VAL A 124 -12.14 -30.85 6.27
N LEU A 125 -11.31 -31.41 5.39
CA LEU A 125 -11.79 -32.17 4.22
C LEU A 125 -12.66 -33.37 4.64
N ASP A 126 -12.24 -34.10 5.67
CA ASP A 126 -12.98 -35.26 6.17
C ASP A 126 -14.32 -34.87 6.82
N CYS A 127 -14.44 -33.68 7.42
CA CYS A 127 -15.71 -33.15 7.93
C CYS A 127 -16.61 -32.61 6.81
N VAL A 128 -16.05 -31.89 5.84
CA VAL A 128 -16.78 -31.42 4.64
C VAL A 128 -17.32 -32.61 3.85
N ARG A 129 -16.56 -33.70 3.71
CA ARG A 129 -17.00 -34.93 3.03
C ARG A 129 -18.15 -35.65 3.77
N ARG A 130 -18.14 -35.64 5.10
CA ARG A 130 -19.17 -36.29 5.93
C ARG A 130 -20.52 -35.58 5.84
N ILE A 131 -20.50 -34.25 5.80
CA ILE A 131 -21.71 -33.42 5.83
C ILE A 131 -22.20 -33.06 4.41
N LEU A 132 -21.28 -32.93 3.45
CA LEU A 132 -21.51 -32.42 2.09
C LEU A 132 -22.30 -31.09 2.11
N PRO A 133 -21.69 -29.99 2.60
CA PRO A 133 -22.41 -28.77 2.93
C PRO A 133 -22.82 -27.96 1.69
N VAL A 134 -24.13 -27.81 1.49
CA VAL A 134 -24.77 -27.09 0.38
C VAL A 134 -25.11 -25.65 0.79
N TYR A 135 -25.82 -25.50 1.91
CA TYR A 135 -26.38 -24.23 2.37
C TYR A 135 -25.36 -23.42 3.20
N ARG A 136 -25.77 -22.47 4.03
CA ARG A 136 -24.84 -21.75 4.93
C ARG A 136 -24.71 -22.48 6.26
N GLU A 137 -25.82 -23.00 6.73
CA GLU A 137 -26.07 -23.69 7.98
C GLU A 137 -25.22 -24.96 8.06
N ASP A 138 -25.15 -25.72 6.96
CA ASP A 138 -24.29 -26.90 6.83
C ASP A 138 -22.80 -26.59 7.06
N TRP A 139 -22.33 -25.37 6.73
CA TRP A 139 -20.93 -24.99 6.97
C TRP A 139 -20.66 -24.65 8.44
N GLU A 140 -21.64 -24.12 9.16
CA GLU A 140 -21.52 -23.95 10.62
C GLU A 140 -21.55 -25.31 11.31
N HIS A 141 -22.43 -26.24 10.88
CA HIS A 141 -22.42 -27.63 11.35
C HIS A 141 -21.07 -28.32 11.05
N THR A 142 -20.47 -28.07 9.88
CA THR A 142 -19.12 -28.55 9.54
C THR A 142 -18.04 -27.96 10.45
N ALA A 143 -18.20 -26.72 10.93
CA ALA A 143 -17.27 -26.08 11.85
C ALA A 143 -17.41 -26.60 13.30
N GLU A 144 -18.63 -26.91 13.74
CA GLU A 144 -18.89 -27.57 15.02
C GLU A 144 -18.33 -29.00 15.02
N GLU A 145 -18.59 -29.76 13.96
CA GLU A 145 -18.07 -31.11 13.79
C GLU A 145 -16.53 -31.13 13.78
N TYR A 146 -15.89 -30.25 13.00
CA TYR A 146 -14.43 -30.06 13.01
C TYR A 146 -13.89 -29.70 14.41
N TYR A 147 -14.63 -28.86 15.16
CA TYR A 147 -14.24 -28.50 16.52
C TYR A 147 -14.29 -29.70 17.47
N ASN A 148 -15.39 -30.46 17.44
CA ASN A 148 -15.65 -31.60 18.30
C ASN A 148 -14.72 -32.79 17.99
N THR A 149 -14.51 -33.12 16.71
CA THR A 149 -13.76 -34.33 16.33
C THR A 149 -12.25 -34.14 16.26
N TYR A 150 -11.76 -32.90 16.12
CA TYR A 150 -10.33 -32.66 15.89
C TYR A 150 -9.78 -31.44 16.65
N ALA A 151 -10.43 -30.26 16.56
CA ALA A 151 -9.81 -29.03 17.06
C ALA A 151 -9.62 -29.05 18.58
N ALA A 152 -10.64 -29.49 19.33
CA ALA A 152 -10.58 -29.58 20.80
C ALA A 152 -9.53 -30.60 21.29
N LEU A 153 -9.34 -31.71 20.57
CA LEU A 153 -8.34 -32.74 20.91
C LEU A 153 -6.88 -32.27 20.68
N ASN A 154 -6.68 -31.28 19.81
CA ASN A 154 -5.36 -30.80 19.39
C ASN A 154 -5.05 -29.36 19.87
N ASP A 155 -5.78 -28.87 20.88
CA ASP A 155 -5.70 -27.50 21.42
C ASP A 155 -5.72 -26.41 20.33
N ARG A 156 -6.57 -26.61 19.31
CA ARG A 156 -6.73 -25.69 18.18
C ARG A 156 -7.88 -24.72 18.43
N VAL A 157 -7.70 -23.47 17.99
CA VAL A 157 -8.74 -22.44 18.06
C VAL A 157 -9.96 -22.84 17.23
N ARG A 158 -11.17 -22.74 17.83
CA ARG A 158 -12.46 -22.90 17.13
C ARG A 158 -12.53 -21.96 15.91
N ARG A 159 -12.91 -22.51 14.75
CA ARG A 159 -13.12 -21.76 13.51
C ARG A 159 -14.62 -21.67 13.21
N ASP A 160 -15.02 -20.69 12.42
CA ASP A 160 -16.38 -20.48 11.93
C ASP A 160 -16.59 -21.15 10.57
N GLY A 161 -17.85 -21.45 10.22
CA GLY A 161 -18.20 -22.07 8.95
C GLY A 161 -17.76 -21.25 7.74
N VAL A 162 -17.76 -19.92 7.87
CA VAL A 162 -17.28 -19.01 6.82
C VAL A 162 -15.77 -19.15 6.57
N SER A 163 -14.93 -19.33 7.60
CA SER A 163 -13.49 -19.59 7.42
C SER A 163 -13.24 -20.93 6.74
N LEU A 164 -13.96 -22.00 7.14
CA LEU A 164 -13.85 -23.31 6.49
C LEU A 164 -14.30 -23.26 5.03
N LYS A 165 -15.44 -22.63 4.74
CA LYS A 165 -15.97 -22.42 3.38
C LYS A 165 -15.00 -21.64 2.49
N ASN A 166 -14.38 -20.59 3.03
CA ASN A 166 -13.38 -19.80 2.32
C ASN A 166 -12.09 -20.59 2.07
N LYS A 167 -11.67 -21.45 3.01
CA LYS A 167 -10.51 -22.33 2.82
C LYS A 167 -10.77 -23.42 1.78
N PHE A 168 -11.93 -24.07 1.83
CA PHE A 168 -12.32 -25.07 0.84
C PHE A 168 -12.39 -24.46 -0.57
N ARG A 169 -13.03 -23.30 -0.71
CA ARG A 169 -13.02 -22.50 -1.95
C ARG A 169 -11.62 -22.04 -2.36
N GLN A 170 -10.67 -21.89 -1.43
CA GLN A 170 -9.28 -21.59 -1.77
C GLN A 170 -8.60 -22.79 -2.43
N TRP A 171 -8.79 -24.02 -1.92
CA TRP A 171 -8.24 -25.22 -2.57
C TRP A 171 -8.81 -25.41 -3.98
N LEU A 172 -10.12 -25.20 -4.17
CA LEU A 172 -10.73 -25.24 -5.51
C LEU A 172 -10.20 -24.15 -6.46
N LYS A 173 -9.85 -22.97 -5.93
CA LYS A 173 -9.27 -21.84 -6.70
C LYS A 173 -7.76 -21.89 -6.84
N SER A 174 -7.08 -22.78 -6.12
CA SER A 174 -5.74 -23.22 -6.44
C SER A 174 -5.83 -24.18 -7.62
N GLU A 175 -6.32 -23.66 -8.74
CA GLU A 175 -5.85 -24.13 -10.04
C GLU A 175 -4.36 -23.83 -10.06
N ASP A 176 -3.57 -24.89 -10.21
CA ASP A 176 -2.19 -24.75 -10.62
C ASP A 176 -2.20 -23.97 -11.93
N TYR A 177 -1.74 -22.72 -11.87
CA TYR A 177 -1.72 -21.82 -13.02
C TYR A 177 -0.96 -22.53 -14.13
N GLU A 178 -1.66 -23.01 -15.17
CA GLU A 178 -1.05 -23.69 -16.32
C GLU A 178 -0.27 -22.67 -17.15
N MET A 179 0.90 -22.30 -16.64
CA MET A 179 1.98 -21.69 -17.39
C MET A 179 2.53 -22.76 -18.32
N GLU A 180 2.04 -22.76 -19.57
CA GLU A 180 2.53 -23.62 -20.64
C GLU A 180 4.07 -23.68 -20.64
N GLY A 181 4.62 -24.89 -20.49
CA GLY A 181 6.05 -25.15 -20.58
C GLY A 181 6.82 -25.32 -19.27
N VAL A 182 6.21 -25.18 -18.09
CA VAL A 182 6.85 -25.57 -16.81
C VAL A 182 6.39 -26.99 -16.43
N PRO A 183 7.31 -27.93 -16.09
CA PRO A 183 6.93 -29.27 -15.64
C PRO A 183 5.94 -29.21 -14.47
N ARG A 184 4.85 -29.97 -14.58
CA ARG A 184 3.81 -30.05 -13.55
C ARG A 184 4.45 -30.46 -12.22
N HIS A 185 4.35 -29.60 -11.21
CA HIS A 185 4.34 -30.11 -9.84
C HIS A 185 3.03 -30.86 -9.65
N ASP A 186 3.09 -32.04 -9.04
CA ASP A 186 1.89 -32.80 -8.74
C ASP A 186 0.94 -31.95 -7.86
N PRO A 187 -0.36 -31.88 -8.20
CA PRO A 187 -1.31 -31.08 -7.45
C PRO A 187 -1.32 -31.54 -6.00
N ARG A 188 -1.36 -30.57 -5.08
CA ARG A 188 -1.37 -30.86 -3.64
C ARG A 188 -2.52 -31.83 -3.30
N PRO A 189 -2.30 -32.87 -2.47
CA PRO A 189 -3.31 -33.88 -2.20
C PRO A 189 -4.62 -33.29 -1.65
N GLU A 190 -4.52 -32.20 -0.87
CA GLU A 190 -5.69 -31.48 -0.33
C GLU A 190 -6.53 -30.81 -1.44
N VAL A 191 -5.91 -30.40 -2.56
CA VAL A 191 -6.62 -29.82 -3.71
C VAL A 191 -7.33 -30.92 -4.51
N THR A 192 -6.69 -32.06 -4.71
CA THR A 192 -7.31 -33.23 -5.37
C THR A 192 -8.51 -33.73 -4.57
N GLN A 193 -8.36 -33.96 -3.26
CA GLN A 193 -9.47 -34.40 -2.40
C GLN A 193 -10.58 -33.34 -2.32
N ALA A 194 -10.25 -32.04 -2.28
CA ALA A 194 -11.28 -30.98 -2.32
C ALA A 194 -12.12 -31.02 -3.61
N ARG A 195 -11.50 -31.35 -4.76
CA ARG A 195 -12.22 -31.50 -6.03
C ARG A 195 -13.15 -32.72 -6.04
N GLU A 196 -12.70 -33.86 -5.51
CA GLU A 196 -13.55 -35.05 -5.34
C GLU A 196 -14.78 -34.74 -4.47
N ILE A 197 -14.57 -34.11 -3.30
CA ILE A 197 -15.65 -33.71 -2.40
C ILE A 197 -16.60 -32.70 -3.07
N GLN A 198 -16.08 -31.79 -3.91
CA GLN A 198 -16.93 -30.85 -4.66
C GLN A 198 -17.84 -31.56 -5.68
N LEU A 199 -17.39 -32.68 -6.29
CA LEU A 199 -18.25 -33.50 -7.14
C LEU A 199 -19.35 -34.20 -6.33
N GLU A 200 -19.02 -34.70 -5.14
CA GLU A 200 -20.00 -35.29 -4.20
C GLU A 200 -21.06 -34.27 -3.74
N ILE A 201 -20.65 -33.03 -3.42
CA ILE A 201 -21.57 -31.93 -3.09
C ILE A 201 -22.50 -31.60 -4.25
N THR A 202 -21.98 -31.51 -5.48
CA THR A 202 -22.80 -31.24 -6.67
C THR A 202 -23.80 -32.37 -6.92
N ALA A 203 -23.38 -33.63 -6.82
CA ALA A 203 -24.27 -34.79 -6.95
C ALA A 203 -25.39 -34.79 -5.88
N LYS A 204 -25.11 -34.35 -4.65
CA LYS A 204 -26.12 -34.17 -3.58
C LYS A 204 -27.15 -33.09 -3.93
N ILE A 205 -26.73 -31.99 -4.57
CA ILE A 205 -27.62 -30.92 -5.04
C ILE A 205 -28.53 -31.41 -6.17
N ASP A 206 -28.00 -32.18 -7.12
CA ASP A 206 -28.81 -32.74 -8.21
C ASP A 206 -29.84 -33.75 -7.67
N GLN A 207 -29.45 -34.58 -6.68
CA GLN A 207 -30.37 -35.50 -6.01
C GLN A 207 -31.50 -34.81 -5.24
N SER A 208 -31.23 -33.69 -4.54
CA SER A 208 -32.29 -32.96 -3.84
C SER A 208 -33.25 -32.27 -4.82
N ARG A 209 -32.73 -31.76 -5.95
CA ARG A 209 -33.55 -31.19 -7.03
C ARG A 209 -34.52 -32.22 -7.64
N VAL A 210 -34.04 -33.43 -7.95
CA VAL A 210 -34.91 -34.50 -8.49
C VAL A 210 -36.00 -34.91 -7.49
N LYS A 211 -35.66 -35.06 -6.21
CA LYS A 211 -36.67 -35.39 -5.17
C LYS A 211 -37.77 -34.34 -5.08
N SER A 212 -37.39 -33.06 -5.09
CA SER A 212 -38.36 -31.95 -5.02
C SER A 212 -39.33 -31.92 -6.22
N GLN A 213 -38.92 -32.36 -7.40
CA GLN A 213 -39.78 -32.40 -8.58
C GLN A 213 -40.77 -33.59 -8.54
N VAL A 214 -40.33 -34.75 -8.04
CA VAL A 214 -41.20 -35.93 -7.92
C VAL A 214 -42.31 -35.71 -6.88
N GLU A 215 -42.04 -35.00 -5.78
CA GLU A 215 -43.07 -34.69 -4.78
C GLU A 215 -44.13 -33.70 -5.29
N THR A 216 -43.80 -32.80 -6.23
CA THR A 216 -44.77 -31.86 -6.81
C THR A 216 -45.74 -32.50 -7.80
N ASP A 217 -45.30 -33.45 -8.64
CA ASP A 217 -46.15 -34.05 -9.69
C ASP A 217 -47.21 -35.03 -9.12
N VAL A 218 -46.99 -35.61 -7.95
CA VAL A 218 -47.92 -36.58 -7.34
C VAL A 218 -49.20 -35.92 -6.82
N ARG A 219 -49.22 -34.60 -6.57
CA ARG A 219 -50.33 -33.91 -5.89
C ARG A 219 -51.42 -33.33 -6.81
N VAL A 220 -51.33 -33.55 -8.12
CA VAL A 220 -52.23 -32.94 -9.12
C VAL A 220 -53.43 -33.83 -9.50
N ASN A 221 -53.51 -35.09 -9.02
CA ASN A 221 -54.44 -36.09 -9.55
C ASN A 221 -55.48 -36.69 -8.57
N GLU A 222 -55.83 -35.99 -7.48
CA GLU A 222 -57.03 -36.28 -6.69
C GLU A 222 -57.94 -35.05 -6.61
N GLY A 223 -58.84 -34.91 -7.59
CA GLY A 223 -59.81 -33.83 -7.62
C GLY A 223 -60.92 -34.03 -6.60
N THR A 224 -61.01 -33.13 -5.61
CA THR A 224 -62.22 -32.94 -4.81
C THR A 224 -62.60 -31.45 -4.82
N PRO A 225 -63.71 -31.04 -5.45
CA PRO A 225 -64.17 -29.66 -5.39
C PRO A 225 -64.87 -29.43 -4.04
N SER A 226 -64.39 -28.49 -3.25
CA SER A 226 -65.12 -28.01 -2.07
C SER A 226 -64.95 -26.51 -1.86
N GLU A 227 -66.10 -25.86 -2.01
CA GLU A 227 -66.42 -24.46 -1.78
C GLU A 227 -65.83 -23.84 -0.49
N SER A 228 -65.26 -22.65 -0.66
CA SER A 228 -65.34 -21.51 0.27
C SER A 228 -64.89 -21.68 1.73
N LYS A 229 -63.85 -20.92 2.12
CA LYS A 229 -64.08 -19.64 2.84
C LYS A 229 -62.80 -18.80 2.97
N SER A 230 -63.01 -17.49 2.88
CA SER A 230 -62.05 -16.44 3.22
C SER A 230 -61.86 -16.29 4.72
N VAL A 231 -60.61 -16.25 5.19
CA VAL A 231 -60.14 -15.39 6.28
C VAL A 231 -58.69 -15.00 5.95
N ASP A 232 -58.34 -13.74 6.22
CA ASP A 232 -56.99 -13.19 6.14
C ASP A 232 -56.01 -13.90 7.09
N GLU A 233 -54.72 -13.97 6.73
CA GLU A 233 -53.58 -13.58 7.58
C GLU A 233 -52.32 -13.41 6.70
N ASP A 234 -51.54 -12.36 6.98
CA ASP A 234 -50.34 -12.00 6.23
C ASP A 234 -49.12 -12.85 6.65
N GLU A 235 -48.75 -13.87 5.86
CA GLU A 235 -47.44 -14.52 5.98
C GLU A 235 -46.62 -14.39 4.69
N TYR A 236 -45.63 -13.50 4.72
CA TYR A 236 -44.81 -13.09 3.58
C TYR A 236 -43.77 -14.16 3.21
N ILE A 237 -44.21 -15.20 2.50
CA ILE A 237 -43.32 -16.19 1.88
C ILE A 237 -42.90 -15.70 0.49
N SER A 238 -41.68 -15.18 0.39
CA SER A 238 -41.10 -14.72 -0.88
C SER A 238 -40.85 -15.86 -1.86
N GLY A 239 -41.79 -16.11 -2.77
CA GLY A 239 -41.55 -16.90 -3.97
C GLY A 239 -40.77 -16.10 -5.01
N GLU A 240 -39.56 -16.55 -5.36
CA GLU A 240 -38.81 -16.01 -6.50
C GLU A 240 -39.39 -16.55 -7.82
N THR A 241 -40.20 -15.74 -8.50
CA THR A 241 -40.63 -16.01 -9.88
C THR A 241 -39.45 -15.81 -10.84
N GLU A 242 -39.23 -16.76 -11.75
CA GLU A 242 -38.19 -16.61 -12.79
C GLU A 242 -38.51 -15.47 -13.76
N GLU A 243 -37.80 -14.34 -13.67
CA GLU A 243 -37.82 -13.29 -14.69
C GLU A 243 -36.41 -12.87 -15.15
N ALA A 244 -36.32 -12.30 -16.35
CA ALA A 244 -35.13 -12.27 -17.18
C ALA A 244 -33.84 -11.75 -16.50
N LYS A 245 -32.82 -12.61 -16.54
CA LYS A 245 -31.48 -12.44 -15.95
C LYS A 245 -30.73 -11.22 -16.49
N GLN A 246 -30.85 -10.05 -15.85
CA GLN A 246 -29.87 -8.97 -15.99
C GLN A 246 -28.55 -9.36 -15.30
N PRO A 247 -27.38 -8.89 -15.79
CA PRO A 247 -26.09 -9.26 -15.21
C PRO A 247 -25.88 -8.59 -13.84
N LEU A 248 -26.01 -9.37 -12.76
CA LEU A 248 -25.81 -8.88 -11.39
C LEU A 248 -24.46 -8.16 -11.23
N ALA A 249 -24.50 -6.97 -10.63
CA ALA A 249 -23.32 -6.20 -10.29
C ALA A 249 -22.40 -6.99 -9.35
N GLY A 250 -21.17 -7.25 -9.81
CA GLY A 250 -20.18 -8.00 -9.05
C GLY A 250 -19.84 -7.33 -7.71
N HIS A 251 -19.84 -8.12 -6.63
CA HIS A 251 -19.44 -7.68 -5.30
C HIS A 251 -18.03 -7.06 -5.33
N ARG A 252 -17.94 -5.75 -5.09
CA ARG A 252 -16.68 -5.01 -5.09
C ARG A 252 -15.85 -5.39 -3.86
N ARG A 253 -14.94 -6.35 -4.04
CA ARG A 253 -13.82 -6.58 -3.12
C ARG A 253 -13.04 -5.28 -2.94
N GLY A 254 -12.65 -4.99 -1.70
CA GLY A 254 -12.04 -3.71 -1.30
C GLY A 254 -11.02 -3.18 -2.30
N GLY A 255 -11.37 -2.07 -2.95
CA GLY A 255 -10.54 -1.45 -3.98
C GLY A 255 -9.21 -1.01 -3.38
N ARG A 256 -8.12 -1.44 -4.02
CA ARG A 256 -6.82 -0.80 -3.87
C ARG A 256 -6.97 0.70 -4.19
N PRO A 257 -6.31 1.61 -3.46
CA PRO A 257 -6.48 3.05 -3.70
C PRO A 257 -6.17 3.40 -5.16
N PRO A 258 -6.93 4.34 -5.78
CA PRO A 258 -6.66 4.81 -7.14
C PRO A 258 -5.18 5.21 -7.29
N GLY A 259 -4.51 4.67 -8.32
CA GLY A 259 -3.05 4.80 -8.48
C GLY A 259 -2.21 3.65 -7.92
N SER A 260 -2.82 2.60 -7.34
CA SER A 260 -2.12 1.36 -6.92
C SER A 260 -2.57 0.09 -7.66
N GLU A 261 -3.27 0.27 -8.79
CA GLU A 261 -3.11 -0.63 -9.94
C GLU A 261 -1.65 -0.51 -10.39
N GLY A 262 -0.81 -1.48 -10.03
CA GLY A 262 0.58 -1.48 -10.45
C GLY A 262 0.67 -1.54 -11.97
N TYR A 263 1.67 -0.85 -12.55
CA TYR A 263 1.93 -0.82 -13.98
C TYR A 263 1.70 -2.19 -14.63
N THR A 264 0.81 -2.26 -15.62
CA THR A 264 0.57 -3.50 -16.35
C THR A 264 1.86 -3.91 -17.05
N ARG A 265 1.98 -5.19 -17.45
CA ARG A 265 3.18 -5.65 -18.17
C ARG A 265 3.40 -4.88 -19.49
N SER A 266 2.31 -4.45 -20.13
CA SER A 266 2.30 -3.49 -21.24
C SER A 266 2.87 -2.13 -20.85
N ASP A 267 2.38 -1.51 -19.77
CA ASP A 267 2.87 -0.20 -19.28
C ASP A 267 4.35 -0.27 -18.91
N THR A 268 4.78 -1.39 -18.30
CA THR A 268 6.18 -1.61 -17.90
C THR A 268 7.09 -1.70 -19.13
N ASN A 269 6.67 -2.43 -20.17
CA ASN A 269 7.40 -2.52 -21.44
C ASN A 269 7.44 -1.17 -22.17
N ALA A 270 6.32 -0.44 -22.17
CA ALA A 270 6.20 0.89 -22.76
C ALA A 270 7.14 1.90 -22.07
N LEU A 271 7.12 1.95 -20.72
CA LEU A 271 8.02 2.80 -19.93
C LEU A 271 9.49 2.45 -20.17
N LEU A 272 9.84 1.16 -20.23
CA LEU A 272 11.19 0.72 -20.59
C LEU A 272 11.59 1.11 -22.02
N SER A 273 10.65 1.20 -22.96
CA SER A 273 10.89 1.72 -24.31
C SER A 273 11.22 3.21 -24.27
N CYS A 274 10.44 4.01 -23.54
CA CYS A 274 10.69 5.45 -23.34
C CYS A 274 12.06 5.71 -22.66
N ILE A 275 12.41 4.91 -21.64
CA ILE A 275 13.72 4.99 -20.96
C ILE A 275 14.87 4.68 -21.92
N LYS A 276 14.75 3.65 -22.77
CA LYS A 276 15.76 3.30 -23.78
C LYS A 276 15.93 4.38 -24.85
N GLN A 277 14.86 5.10 -25.18
CA GLN A 277 14.90 6.14 -26.20
C GLN A 277 15.54 7.44 -25.71
N ILE A 278 15.37 7.79 -24.43
CA ILE A 278 15.82 9.07 -23.86
C ILE A 278 17.12 8.94 -23.05
N LEU A 279 17.41 7.76 -22.49
CA LEU A 279 18.60 7.48 -21.67
C LEU A 279 18.85 8.55 -20.59
N PRO A 280 17.92 8.71 -19.62
CA PRO A 280 17.85 9.87 -18.75
C PRO A 280 19.09 10.07 -17.86
N ALA A 281 19.92 11.05 -18.21
CA ALA A 281 21.08 11.47 -17.43
C ALA A 281 20.72 12.65 -16.49
N GLY A 282 20.13 12.33 -15.33
CA GLY A 282 19.71 13.31 -14.32
C GLY A 282 18.21 13.62 -14.33
N PRO A 283 17.74 14.52 -13.44
CA PRO A 283 16.31 14.72 -13.16
C PRO A 283 15.47 15.08 -14.39
N SER A 284 15.93 16.05 -15.19
CA SER A 284 15.23 16.52 -16.40
C SER A 284 15.07 15.44 -17.48
N GLY A 285 15.92 14.41 -17.51
CA GLY A 285 15.75 13.26 -18.39
C GLY A 285 14.54 12.40 -18.00
N TRP A 286 14.27 12.26 -16.70
CA TRP A 286 13.10 11.51 -16.22
C TRP A 286 11.78 12.22 -16.51
N ASP A 287 11.76 13.55 -16.46
CA ASP A 287 10.61 14.36 -16.89
C ASP A 287 10.31 14.16 -18.39
N GLN A 288 11.34 14.07 -19.23
CA GLN A 288 11.19 13.78 -20.65
C GLN A 288 10.68 12.34 -20.90
N VAL A 289 11.16 11.34 -20.14
CA VAL A 289 10.61 9.97 -20.16
C VAL A 289 9.13 9.95 -19.79
N LEU A 290 8.75 10.67 -18.74
CA LEU A 290 7.36 10.76 -18.29
C LEU A 290 6.48 11.49 -19.32
N HIS A 291 6.98 12.55 -19.94
CA HIS A 291 6.27 13.28 -20.98
C HIS A 291 6.07 12.43 -22.24
N LEU A 292 7.12 11.72 -22.70
CA LEU A 292 7.04 10.82 -23.84
C LEU A 292 6.04 9.68 -23.57
N TYR A 293 6.16 9.01 -22.41
CA TYR A 293 5.22 7.95 -22.01
C TYR A 293 3.77 8.44 -21.99
N ARG A 294 3.53 9.65 -21.48
CA ARG A 294 2.19 10.27 -21.50
C ARG A 294 1.71 10.50 -22.93
N ALA A 295 2.54 11.10 -23.78
CA ALA A 295 2.19 11.42 -25.16
C ALA A 295 1.92 10.18 -26.03
N THR A 296 2.64 9.07 -25.83
CA THR A 296 2.50 7.87 -26.65
C THR A 296 1.51 6.84 -26.11
N HIS A 297 1.21 6.85 -24.79
CA HIS A 297 0.44 5.75 -24.16
C HIS A 297 -0.71 6.17 -23.24
N THR A 298 -0.92 7.46 -22.91
CA THR A 298 -1.97 7.84 -21.93
C THR A 298 -3.29 8.37 -22.49
N THR A 299 -3.40 8.66 -23.80
CA THR A 299 -4.68 9.00 -24.45
C THR A 299 -4.76 8.51 -25.91
N PRO A 300 -5.98 8.25 -26.46
CA PRO A 300 -7.30 8.47 -25.87
C PRO A 300 -8.05 7.14 -25.61
N ASN A 301 -7.90 6.56 -24.42
CA ASN A 301 -8.87 5.58 -23.92
C ASN A 301 -9.19 5.81 -22.44
N SER A 302 -9.91 6.90 -22.18
CA SER A 302 -10.81 7.08 -21.02
C SER A 302 -10.28 6.73 -19.62
N ARG A 303 -9.00 7.01 -19.34
CA ARG A 303 -8.44 7.00 -17.98
C ARG A 303 -7.78 8.35 -17.67
N SER A 304 -8.17 8.96 -16.55
CA SER A 304 -7.61 10.17 -15.89
C SER A 304 -7.60 11.56 -16.57
N ALA A 305 -8.26 11.80 -17.72
CA ALA A 305 -8.19 13.12 -18.38
C ALA A 305 -8.75 14.34 -17.58
N ARG A 306 -9.54 14.15 -16.52
CA ARG A 306 -10.25 15.26 -15.84
C ARG A 306 -9.45 15.98 -14.74
N ALA A 307 -8.35 15.42 -14.24
CA ALA A 307 -7.64 16.01 -13.10
C ALA A 307 -6.67 17.16 -13.47
N ILE A 308 -6.22 17.25 -14.72
CA ILE A 308 -5.08 18.09 -15.12
C ILE A 308 -5.51 19.35 -15.91
N GLN A 309 -6.74 19.39 -16.43
CA GLN A 309 -7.26 20.56 -17.18
C GLN A 309 -7.24 21.84 -16.31
N MET A 310 -7.53 21.72 -15.01
CA MET A 310 -7.55 22.85 -14.06
C MET A 310 -6.16 23.42 -13.76
N ASP A 311 -5.13 22.58 -13.56
CA ASP A 311 -3.76 23.03 -13.25
C ASP A 311 -3.13 23.83 -14.40
N ILE A 312 -3.36 23.39 -15.64
CA ILE A 312 -2.87 24.10 -16.83
C ILE A 312 -3.53 25.48 -16.93
N GLU A 313 -4.85 25.56 -16.71
CA GLU A 313 -5.58 26.82 -16.76
C GLU A 313 -5.21 27.79 -15.62
N LEU A 314 -4.87 27.27 -14.44
CA LEU A 314 -4.35 28.07 -13.33
C LEU A 314 -2.97 28.66 -13.66
N SER A 315 -2.06 27.83 -14.20
CA SER A 315 -0.69 28.25 -14.55
C SER A 315 -0.66 29.36 -15.60
N MET A 316 -1.60 29.36 -16.57
CA MET A 316 -1.68 30.39 -17.60
C MET A 316 -2.25 31.73 -17.12
N LYS A 317 -3.04 31.75 -16.04
CA LYS A 317 -3.65 32.98 -15.48
C LYS A 317 -2.69 33.79 -14.60
N LEU A 318 -1.62 33.18 -14.07
CA LEU A 318 -0.66 33.82 -13.16
C LEU A 318 0.64 34.32 -13.85
N GLY A 319 0.81 34.06 -15.15
CA GLY A 319 2.12 34.14 -15.83
C GLY A 319 2.34 35.32 -16.80
N LYS A 320 1.68 36.48 -16.63
CA LYS A 320 1.96 37.69 -17.44
C LYS A 320 1.77 38.98 -16.64
N ASN A 321 2.89 39.66 -16.32
CA ASN A 321 3.06 41.13 -16.27
C ASN A 321 4.40 41.49 -15.60
N SER A 322 5.43 41.86 -16.37
CA SER A 322 6.42 42.91 -16.07
C SER A 322 7.53 42.99 -17.12
N GLU A 323 7.27 43.71 -18.22
CA GLU A 323 8.31 44.35 -19.04
C GLU A 323 8.19 45.88 -18.88
N SER A 324 9.18 46.51 -18.26
CA SER A 324 9.54 47.91 -18.48
C SER A 324 10.95 48.17 -17.94
N GLY A 325 11.87 48.57 -18.83
CA GLY A 325 13.26 48.85 -18.47
C GLY A 325 13.58 50.35 -18.41
N SER A 326 14.73 50.70 -17.84
CA SER A 326 15.48 51.92 -18.16
C SER A 326 16.95 51.81 -17.67
N PRO A 327 17.96 52.43 -18.32
CA PRO A 327 19.38 52.13 -18.08
C PRO A 327 20.20 53.29 -17.45
N PHE A 328 21.36 53.00 -16.83
CA PHE A 328 22.59 53.82 -17.01
C PHE A 328 23.91 53.22 -16.42
N VAL A 329 24.97 53.22 -17.24
CA VAL A 329 26.38 53.62 -16.99
C VAL A 329 27.31 52.87 -15.98
N HIS A 330 28.31 52.13 -16.51
CA HIS A 330 29.76 52.49 -16.62
C HIS A 330 30.43 53.31 -15.45
N ILE A 331 31.69 53.21 -14.99
CA ILE A 331 33.01 52.73 -15.50
C ILE A 331 33.87 52.10 -14.30
N PRO A 332 35.24 52.09 -14.16
CA PRO A 332 36.01 50.83 -14.16
C PRO A 332 36.93 50.50 -12.94
N ILE A 333 37.61 49.36 -13.12
CA ILE A 333 38.80 48.79 -12.45
C ILE A 333 40.06 49.70 -12.46
N ALA A 334 40.86 49.66 -11.38
CA ALA A 334 42.31 49.88 -11.35
C ALA A 334 42.93 49.15 -10.12
N ALA A 335 43.86 48.20 -10.28
CA ALA A 335 45.33 48.35 -10.09
C ALA A 335 45.76 48.83 -8.69
N GLY A 336 46.52 48.02 -7.92
CA GLY A 336 47.99 48.01 -8.02
C GLY A 336 48.69 47.31 -6.82
N PRO A 337 50.04 47.22 -6.79
CA PRO A 337 50.71 45.98 -6.39
C PRO A 337 51.68 46.04 -5.18
N ALA A 338 52.36 44.91 -4.93
CA ALA A 338 53.26 44.62 -3.81
C ALA A 338 54.69 45.16 -3.95
N THR A 339 55.44 45.19 -2.84
CA THR A 339 56.89 44.82 -2.80
C THR A 339 57.41 44.54 -1.38
N ALA A 340 58.22 43.47 -1.26
CA ALA A 340 59.48 43.29 -0.51
C ALA A 340 59.59 43.60 1.01
N ALA A 341 60.46 43.01 1.84
CA ALA A 341 61.32 41.79 1.91
C ALA A 341 62.39 42.06 3.01
N ILE A 342 63.15 41.02 3.43
CA ILE A 342 64.35 41.05 4.33
C ILE A 342 63.97 41.21 5.82
N THR A 343 64.55 40.56 6.86
CA THR A 343 65.82 39.78 7.02
C THR A 343 65.61 38.41 7.73
N ALA A 344 66.69 37.75 8.14
CA ALA A 344 66.79 36.49 8.91
C ALA A 344 67.34 36.70 10.35
N SER A 345 67.14 35.74 11.27
CA SER A 345 68.21 34.98 12.00
C SER A 345 67.71 34.18 13.22
N THR A 346 68.30 33.00 13.43
CA THR A 346 68.22 32.09 14.62
C THR A 346 69.23 32.55 15.73
N PRO A 347 69.28 32.03 16.99
CA PRO A 347 69.41 30.59 17.34
C PRO A 347 68.81 30.03 18.67
N ALA A 348 68.65 28.70 18.68
CA ALA A 348 68.90 27.70 19.75
C ALA A 348 68.47 27.88 21.25
N ALA A 349 67.79 26.84 21.76
CA ALA A 349 68.22 25.94 22.88
C ALA A 349 67.23 25.66 24.05
N ASN A 350 67.23 24.39 24.47
CA ASN A 350 66.80 23.78 25.75
C ASN A 350 65.32 23.63 26.15
N ASN A 351 64.95 22.35 26.37
CA ASN A 351 64.33 21.73 27.56
C ASN A 351 63.25 22.54 28.33
N HIS A 352 62.06 21.98 28.61
CA HIS A 352 61.95 20.86 29.56
C HIS A 352 60.70 19.98 29.34
N ASP A 353 60.55 18.99 30.22
CA ASP A 353 59.58 17.90 30.18
C ASP A 353 58.28 18.25 30.95
N GLN A 354 57.31 17.32 30.95
CA GLN A 354 56.22 17.20 31.93
C GLN A 354 55.01 18.16 31.80
N LEU A 355 53.85 17.62 31.36
CA LEU A 355 52.61 17.49 32.19
C LEU A 355 51.40 16.95 31.37
N GLN A 356 50.74 15.94 31.94
CA GLN A 356 49.35 15.46 31.82
C GLN A 356 48.57 15.47 30.47
N PRO A 357 47.86 14.36 30.14
CA PRO A 357 46.88 14.34 29.04
C PRO A 357 45.50 14.85 29.49
N GLU A 358 44.98 15.87 28.82
CA GLU A 358 43.58 16.26 28.96
C GLU A 358 42.65 15.25 28.26
N SER A 359 41.48 15.00 28.86
CA SER A 359 40.43 14.16 28.28
C SER A 359 39.52 14.99 27.37
N PRO A 360 39.33 14.63 26.08
CA PRO A 360 38.42 15.35 25.20
C PRO A 360 36.95 14.96 25.47
N HIS A 361 36.19 15.93 25.98
CA HIS A 361 34.73 15.86 26.07
C HIS A 361 34.12 15.93 24.65
N PRO A 362 33.20 15.04 24.25
CA PRO A 362 32.49 15.18 22.98
C PRO A 362 31.25 16.06 23.16
N GLU A 363 31.26 17.27 22.60
CA GLU A 363 30.07 18.11 22.46
C GLU A 363 29.08 17.48 21.46
N PHE A 364 27.86 17.20 21.91
CA PHE A 364 26.76 16.85 21.01
C PHE A 364 26.19 18.12 20.37
N ARG A 365 26.44 18.33 19.07
CA ARG A 365 25.74 19.34 18.29
C ARG A 365 24.28 18.92 18.06
N ASN A 366 23.37 19.56 18.78
CA ASN A 366 21.94 19.56 18.46
C ASN A 366 21.71 20.23 17.10
N ASN A 367 20.73 19.72 16.35
CA ASN A 367 20.46 20.14 14.98
C ASN A 367 18.99 20.57 14.86
N GLU A 368 18.66 21.73 15.42
CA GLU A 368 17.36 22.38 15.24
C GLU A 368 17.28 23.05 13.86
N ASN A 369 16.55 22.45 12.92
CA ASN A 369 16.13 23.18 11.72
C ASN A 369 14.95 22.52 10.98
N LEU A 370 13.73 22.58 11.56
CA LEU A 370 12.51 22.22 10.81
C LEU A 370 11.21 22.85 11.32
N GLU A 371 11.18 24.15 11.63
CA GLU A 371 9.92 24.83 11.98
C GLU A 371 9.81 26.28 11.44
N ARG A 372 9.81 26.45 10.11
CA ARG A 372 9.36 27.70 9.45
C ARG A 372 8.70 27.45 8.10
N GLN A 373 7.40 27.11 8.10
CA GLN A 373 6.41 27.52 7.10
C GLN A 373 5.03 26.92 7.45
N ASN A 374 4.12 27.74 7.98
CA ASN A 374 2.65 27.60 7.88
C ASN A 374 1.95 28.72 8.68
N VAL A 375 1.97 29.94 8.15
CA VAL A 375 1.10 31.03 8.60
C VAL A 375 0.63 31.81 7.37
N ALA A 376 -0.62 31.59 6.96
CA ALA A 376 -1.55 32.53 6.30
C ALA A 376 -2.58 31.75 5.46
N SER A 377 -3.84 31.69 5.92
CA SER A 377 -5.08 31.86 5.12
C SER A 377 -6.33 31.38 5.87
N GLU A 378 -6.67 32.07 6.96
CA GLU A 378 -8.06 32.14 7.45
C GLU A 378 -8.46 33.62 7.53
N LEU A 379 -9.08 34.14 6.47
CA LEU A 379 -10.05 35.25 6.53
C LEU A 379 -10.65 35.50 5.12
N ALA A 380 -11.95 35.22 4.92
CA ALA A 380 -12.86 35.93 4.00
C ALA A 380 -14.20 35.16 3.83
N THR A 381 -14.95 34.96 4.92
CA THR A 381 -16.35 34.51 4.81
C THR A 381 -17.25 35.72 4.60
N GLY A 382 -17.81 35.87 3.40
CA GLY A 382 -18.76 36.94 3.07
C GLY A 382 -18.93 37.09 1.56
N TRP A 383 -19.82 38.02 1.15
CA TRP A 383 -20.25 38.25 -0.25
C TRP A 383 -21.20 37.13 -0.75
N SER A 384 -22.47 37.14 -0.34
CA SER A 384 -23.56 38.03 -0.77
C SER A 384 -24.15 37.63 -2.13
N LEU A 385 -25.38 37.12 -2.08
CA LEU A 385 -26.19 36.75 -3.25
C LEU A 385 -26.68 38.02 -3.96
N SER A 386 -26.50 38.10 -5.27
CA SER A 386 -27.23 39.03 -6.13
C SER A 386 -27.51 38.38 -7.50
N PRO A 387 -28.78 38.24 -7.92
CA PRO A 387 -29.12 37.59 -9.18
C PRO A 387 -29.08 38.61 -10.33
N GLN A 388 -28.24 38.39 -11.34
CA GLN A 388 -28.39 39.08 -12.62
C GLN A 388 -29.01 38.19 -13.68
N VAL A 389 -30.15 38.65 -14.18
CA VAL A 389 -30.79 38.20 -15.41
C VAL A 389 -30.07 38.85 -16.59
N SER A 390 -29.59 38.04 -17.53
CA SER A 390 -29.23 38.45 -18.88
C SER A 390 -29.67 37.33 -19.83
N SER A 391 -30.81 37.50 -20.49
CA SER A 391 -31.03 38.29 -21.71
C SER A 391 -30.47 37.58 -22.94
N ALA A 392 -31.36 37.27 -23.88
CA ALA A 392 -31.05 36.50 -25.07
C ALA A 392 -30.26 37.32 -26.11
N GLU A 393 -29.33 36.67 -26.80
CA GLU A 393 -28.86 37.11 -28.12
C GLU A 393 -29.05 36.00 -29.15
N SER A 394 -29.92 36.28 -30.12
CA SER A 394 -30.19 35.45 -31.28
C SER A 394 -29.34 35.92 -32.48
N LEU A 395 -28.42 35.09 -32.96
CA LEU A 395 -27.64 35.38 -34.17
C LEU A 395 -27.40 34.11 -34.99
N GLY A 396 -27.49 34.21 -36.33
CA GLY A 396 -26.93 33.19 -37.22
C GLY A 396 -27.88 32.42 -38.16
N LYS A 397 -28.98 33.02 -38.66
CA LYS A 397 -29.69 32.46 -39.83
C LYS A 397 -28.72 32.34 -41.02
N ARG A 398 -28.36 31.12 -41.44
CA ARG A 398 -27.81 30.86 -42.77
C ARG A 398 -28.83 30.14 -43.64
N GLN A 399 -29.77 30.94 -44.13
CA GLN A 399 -30.78 30.54 -45.10
C GLN A 399 -30.12 30.29 -46.45
N ARG A 400 -30.11 29.03 -46.91
CA ARG A 400 -29.70 28.66 -48.26
C ARG A 400 -30.95 28.21 -49.01
N ASN A 401 -31.54 29.13 -49.75
CA ASN A 401 -32.64 28.81 -50.64
C ASN A 401 -32.14 27.78 -51.66
N HIS A 402 -32.89 26.69 -51.81
CA HIS A 402 -32.86 25.89 -53.02
C HIS A 402 -34.31 25.63 -53.39
N ASP A 403 -34.89 26.60 -54.09
CA ASP A 403 -36.12 26.39 -54.81
C ASP A 403 -35.82 25.41 -55.94
N ASP A 404 -36.47 24.25 -55.94
CA ASP A 404 -36.89 23.62 -57.18
C ASP A 404 -38.21 22.87 -56.96
N ALA A 405 -39.09 22.92 -57.96
CA ALA A 405 -40.50 22.59 -57.81
C ALA A 405 -40.79 21.14 -58.23
N GLY A 406 -41.29 20.35 -57.28
CA GLY A 406 -41.70 18.96 -57.52
C GLY A 406 -43.04 18.65 -56.85
N ALA A 407 -44.12 19.18 -57.42
CA ALA A 407 -45.47 18.97 -56.88
C ALA A 407 -45.94 17.51 -57.05
N ALA A 408 -45.90 16.75 -55.95
CA ALA A 408 -46.57 15.45 -55.84
C ALA A 408 -47.37 15.42 -54.53
N ALA A 409 -48.71 15.41 -54.64
CA ALA A 409 -49.61 15.34 -53.51
C ALA A 409 -49.57 13.93 -52.89
N ASN A 410 -48.64 13.70 -51.96
CA ASN A 410 -48.57 12.45 -51.20
C ASN A 410 -49.37 12.57 -49.90
N VAL A 411 -50.32 11.64 -49.70
CA VAL A 411 -51.25 11.64 -48.57
C VAL A 411 -50.48 11.45 -47.26
N LYS A 412 -50.40 12.53 -46.47
CA LYS A 412 -49.64 12.60 -45.23
C LYS A 412 -50.34 11.77 -44.15
N SER A 413 -49.94 10.51 -43.99
CA SER A 413 -50.46 9.59 -42.97
C SER A 413 -49.97 10.01 -41.57
N PRO A 414 -50.85 10.48 -40.66
CA PRO A 414 -50.44 11.11 -39.39
C PRO A 414 -49.97 10.11 -38.32
N THR A 415 -49.91 8.82 -38.62
CA THR A 415 -49.63 7.75 -37.66
C THR A 415 -48.14 7.47 -37.45
N LYS A 416 -47.26 7.93 -38.34
CA LYS A 416 -45.82 7.63 -38.26
C LYS A 416 -45.04 8.53 -37.30
N ASP A 417 -45.53 9.75 -37.07
CA ASP A 417 -44.84 10.75 -36.23
C ASP A 417 -44.98 10.41 -34.73
N PHE A 418 -46.12 9.86 -34.30
CA PHE A 418 -46.35 9.46 -32.90
C PHE A 418 -45.36 8.40 -32.39
N ALA A 419 -45.01 7.41 -33.22
CA ALA A 419 -44.03 6.39 -32.86
C ALA A 419 -42.62 6.98 -32.64
N SER A 420 -42.26 8.02 -33.38
CA SER A 420 -40.99 8.74 -33.18
C SER A 420 -40.97 9.54 -31.88
N GLU A 421 -42.11 10.06 -31.44
CA GLU A 421 -42.18 10.90 -30.23
C GLU A 421 -42.13 10.07 -28.95
N VAL A 422 -42.74 8.87 -28.96
CA VAL A 422 -42.62 7.89 -27.86
C VAL A 422 -41.16 7.45 -27.69
N LEU A 423 -40.47 7.10 -28.78
CA LEU A 423 -39.07 6.66 -28.72
C LEU A 423 -38.12 7.79 -28.27
N ARG A 424 -38.42 9.06 -28.59
CA ARG A 424 -37.66 10.22 -28.07
C ARG A 424 -37.85 10.43 -26.57
N SER A 425 -39.08 10.30 -26.06
CA SER A 425 -39.33 10.46 -24.62
C SER A 425 -38.76 9.29 -23.80
N GLU A 426 -38.74 8.07 -24.35
CA GLU A 426 -38.03 6.92 -23.77
C GLU A 426 -36.50 7.14 -23.72
N ILE A 427 -35.88 7.66 -24.79
CA ILE A 427 -34.45 8.01 -24.77
C ILE A 427 -34.17 9.10 -23.72
N ALA A 428 -34.95 10.18 -23.70
CA ALA A 428 -34.74 11.29 -22.77
C ALA A 428 -34.91 10.88 -21.30
N SER A 429 -35.91 10.05 -20.99
CA SER A 429 -36.09 9.51 -19.63
C SER A 429 -34.94 8.58 -19.22
N ARG A 430 -34.45 7.73 -20.12
CA ARG A 430 -33.28 6.87 -19.89
C ARG A 430 -31.99 7.65 -19.69
N GLU A 431 -31.77 8.74 -20.44
CA GLU A 431 -30.62 9.64 -20.24
C GLU A 431 -30.68 10.35 -18.89
N LEU A 432 -31.86 10.83 -18.48
CA LEU A 432 -32.07 11.46 -17.17
C LEU A 432 -31.81 10.48 -16.02
N GLU A 433 -32.24 9.23 -16.16
CA GLU A 433 -31.96 8.17 -15.19
C GLU A 433 -30.46 7.83 -15.09
N LEU A 434 -29.76 7.75 -16.23
CA LEU A 434 -28.29 7.56 -16.24
C LEU A 434 -27.53 8.74 -15.61
N LEU A 435 -28.05 9.97 -15.72
CA LEU A 435 -27.50 11.14 -15.02
C LEU A 435 -27.71 11.04 -13.52
N LYS A 436 -28.92 10.70 -13.03
CA LYS A 436 -29.17 10.45 -11.60
C LYS A 436 -28.26 9.37 -11.01
N GLN A 437 -28.11 8.24 -11.71
CA GLN A 437 -27.22 7.15 -11.29
C GLN A 437 -25.73 7.54 -11.30
N ARG A 438 -25.36 8.56 -12.09
CA ARG A 438 -24.00 9.12 -12.06
C ARG A 438 -23.83 10.09 -10.90
N GLU A 439 -24.79 10.99 -10.68
CA GLU A 439 -24.82 11.91 -9.54
C GLU A 439 -24.79 11.16 -8.21
N GLN A 440 -25.60 10.10 -8.06
CA GLN A 440 -25.59 9.23 -6.89
C GLN A 440 -24.20 8.63 -6.64
N ARG A 441 -23.53 8.09 -7.67
CA ARG A 441 -22.17 7.52 -7.53
C ARG A 441 -21.12 8.57 -7.19
N GLU A 442 -21.25 9.79 -7.72
CA GLU A 442 -20.37 10.92 -7.38
C GLU A 442 -20.62 11.37 -5.92
N ALA A 443 -21.86 11.36 -5.44
CA ALA A 443 -22.21 11.62 -4.04
C ALA A 443 -21.73 10.53 -3.07
N GLU A 444 -21.90 9.25 -3.41
CA GLU A 444 -21.39 8.10 -2.64
C GLU A 444 -19.87 8.13 -2.53
N GLN A 445 -19.17 8.47 -3.63
CA GLN A 445 -17.71 8.64 -3.61
C GLN A 445 -17.31 9.82 -2.71
N ALA A 446 -17.96 10.98 -2.85
CA ALA A 446 -17.66 12.16 -2.01
C ALA A 446 -17.93 11.89 -0.52
N ALA A 447 -18.96 11.12 -0.18
CA ALA A 447 -19.23 10.67 1.18
C ALA A 447 -18.10 9.76 1.68
N TRP A 448 -17.68 8.75 0.90
CA TRP A 448 -16.58 7.84 1.26
C TRP A 448 -15.24 8.58 1.45
N GLU A 449 -14.95 9.59 0.62
CA GLU A 449 -13.75 10.41 0.73
C GLU A 449 -13.76 11.29 1.99
N LYS A 450 -14.88 11.93 2.34
CA LYS A 450 -15.05 12.64 3.62
C LYS A 450 -14.83 11.71 4.81
N ASP A 451 -15.41 10.52 4.75
CA ASP A 451 -15.35 9.53 5.82
C ASP A 451 -13.92 8.96 5.99
N ARG A 452 -13.20 8.80 4.88
CA ARG A 452 -11.77 8.49 4.88
C ARG A 452 -10.93 9.62 5.50
N ALA A 453 -11.16 10.86 5.08
CA ALA A 453 -10.44 12.03 5.61
C ALA A 453 -10.67 12.19 7.12
N LYS A 454 -11.89 11.94 7.62
CA LYS A 454 -12.21 11.92 9.06
C LYS A 454 -11.38 10.87 9.81
N ARG A 455 -11.33 9.62 9.31
CA ARG A 455 -10.53 8.53 9.91
C ARG A 455 -9.02 8.79 9.83
N GLU A 456 -8.57 9.53 8.83
CA GLU A 456 -7.17 9.91 8.67
C GLU A 456 -6.78 11.04 9.63
N LYS A 457 -7.63 12.06 9.77
CA LYS A 457 -7.50 13.10 10.79
C LYS A 457 -7.46 12.49 12.21
N GLN A 458 -8.40 11.60 12.55
CA GLN A 458 -8.41 10.93 13.85
C GLN A 458 -7.12 10.15 14.16
N ARG A 459 -6.46 9.56 13.14
CA ARG A 459 -5.14 8.95 13.33
C ARG A 459 -4.07 9.99 13.63
N MET A 460 -4.03 11.10 12.89
CA MET A 460 -3.08 12.19 13.15
C MET A 460 -3.27 12.82 14.54
N ASP A 461 -4.52 13.02 14.98
CA ASP A 461 -4.84 13.55 16.30
C ASP A 461 -4.40 12.58 17.42
N MET A 462 -4.59 11.26 17.23
CA MET A 462 -4.09 10.22 18.13
C MET A 462 -2.56 10.12 18.16
N ASP A 463 -1.89 10.19 17.00
CA ASP A 463 -0.43 10.17 16.91
C ASP A 463 0.16 11.42 17.60
N ALA A 464 -0.45 12.59 17.40
CA ALA A 464 -0.09 13.82 18.12
C ALA A 464 -0.29 13.70 19.64
N TRP A 465 -1.39 13.09 20.09
CA TRP A 465 -1.65 12.82 21.51
C TRP A 465 -0.60 11.90 22.14
N THR A 466 -0.22 10.82 21.45
CA THR A 466 0.82 9.89 21.94
C THR A 466 2.17 10.58 22.03
N SER A 467 2.58 11.34 21.00
CA SER A 467 3.81 12.13 20.99
C SER A 467 3.89 13.13 22.17
N VAL A 468 2.79 13.85 22.45
CA VAL A 468 2.71 14.76 23.61
C VAL A 468 2.81 14.00 24.94
N CYS A 469 2.17 12.83 25.06
CA CYS A 469 2.28 11.99 26.25
C CYS A 469 3.69 11.43 26.45
N ASP A 470 4.41 11.12 25.36
CA ASP A 470 5.77 10.60 25.40
C ASP A 470 6.77 11.69 25.79
N ARG A 471 6.69 12.88 25.18
CA ARG A 471 7.53 14.02 25.57
C ARG A 471 7.30 14.43 27.03
N LEU A 472 6.04 14.45 27.51
CA LEU A 472 5.74 14.67 28.94
C LEU A 472 6.42 13.62 29.84
N ARG A 473 6.38 12.33 29.48
CA ARG A 473 7.05 11.27 30.25
C ARG A 473 8.57 11.42 30.27
N THR A 474 9.16 11.93 29.19
CA THR A 474 10.60 12.24 29.11
C THR A 474 10.96 13.44 29.99
N LEU A 475 10.24 14.56 29.88
CA LEU A 475 10.48 15.76 30.67
C LEU A 475 10.35 15.52 32.19
N PHE A 476 9.39 14.69 32.63
CA PHE A 476 9.29 14.33 34.05
C PHE A 476 10.48 13.50 34.56
N ARG A 477 11.23 12.82 33.68
CA ARG A 477 12.49 12.14 34.06
C ARG A 477 13.65 13.13 34.10
N GLU A 478 13.74 14.00 33.08
CA GLU A 478 14.74 15.07 33.00
C GLU A 478 14.65 15.98 34.24
N GLN A 479 13.44 16.43 34.59
CA GLN A 479 13.15 17.22 35.81
C GLN A 479 13.58 16.55 37.11
N ALA A 480 13.54 15.21 37.19
CA ALA A 480 13.92 14.47 38.39
C ALA A 480 15.44 14.30 38.54
N THR A 481 16.21 14.53 37.48
CA THR A 481 17.68 14.44 37.47
C THR A 481 18.37 15.80 37.41
N GLU A 482 17.69 16.84 36.93
CA GLU A 482 18.25 18.17 36.75
C GLU A 482 18.47 18.89 38.10
N GLN A 483 19.66 19.47 38.26
CA GLN A 483 20.05 20.21 39.47
C GLN A 483 20.20 21.71 39.20
N ASN A 484 20.34 22.13 37.94
CA ASN A 484 20.40 23.54 37.58
C ASN A 484 18.99 24.17 37.67
N PRO A 485 18.77 25.19 38.52
CA PRO A 485 17.44 25.80 38.69
C PRO A 485 16.93 26.50 37.43
N GLU A 486 17.80 26.96 36.53
CA GLU A 486 17.38 27.60 35.26
C GLU A 486 16.77 26.56 34.31
N ILE A 487 17.51 25.46 34.06
CA ILE A 487 17.06 24.35 33.21
C ILE A 487 15.81 23.67 33.80
N ALA A 488 15.76 23.51 35.13
CA ALA A 488 14.57 22.99 35.81
C ALA A 488 13.33 23.90 35.65
N GLY A 489 13.54 25.22 35.50
CA GLY A 489 12.51 26.19 35.14
C GLY A 489 11.98 25.97 33.73
N ASP A 490 12.86 25.93 32.73
CA ASP A 490 12.52 25.69 31.32
C ASP A 490 11.73 24.38 31.13
N ILE A 491 12.19 23.29 31.78
CA ILE A 491 11.51 22.00 31.77
C ILE A 491 10.10 22.11 32.39
N ALA A 492 9.94 22.87 33.47
CA ALA A 492 8.63 23.08 34.10
C ALA A 492 7.68 23.87 33.19
N GLU A 493 8.18 24.85 32.44
CA GLU A 493 7.39 25.59 31.44
C GLU A 493 6.98 24.70 30.26
N GLU A 494 7.88 23.90 29.68
CA GLU A 494 7.53 22.96 28.60
C GLU A 494 6.48 21.94 29.07
N ILE A 495 6.60 21.42 30.31
CA ILE A 495 5.58 20.55 30.92
C ILE A 495 4.21 21.26 31.00
N GLN A 496 4.15 22.54 31.34
CA GLN A 496 2.88 23.28 31.35
C GLN A 496 2.30 23.49 29.94
N LEU A 497 3.13 23.82 28.97
CA LEU A 497 2.72 23.98 27.56
C LEU A 497 2.18 22.65 27.00
N LEU A 498 2.87 21.54 27.26
CA LEU A 498 2.44 20.22 26.81
C LEU A 498 1.21 19.71 27.56
N LYS A 499 1.02 20.04 28.84
CA LYS A 499 -0.26 19.79 29.55
C LYS A 499 -1.43 20.53 28.89
N LYS A 500 -1.26 21.81 28.52
CA LYS A 500 -2.27 22.59 27.79
C LYS A 500 -2.54 22.00 26.39
N LYS A 501 -1.49 21.63 25.66
CA LYS A 501 -1.60 20.98 24.33
C LYS A 501 -2.30 19.62 24.44
N LYS A 502 -1.98 18.83 25.47
CA LYS A 502 -2.66 17.57 25.78
C LYS A 502 -4.15 17.81 26.00
N GLN A 503 -4.55 18.74 26.88
CA GLN A 503 -5.99 19.00 27.11
C GLN A 503 -6.72 19.33 25.80
N ARG A 504 -6.18 20.23 24.97
CA ARG A 504 -6.79 20.57 23.67
C ARG A 504 -6.94 19.37 22.73
N LEU A 505 -6.03 18.39 22.80
CA LEU A 505 -6.12 17.16 22.03
C LEU A 505 -7.12 16.16 22.64
N ALA A 506 -7.35 16.17 23.96
CA ALA A 506 -8.46 15.41 24.57
C ALA A 506 -9.81 15.94 24.13
N ASP A 507 -9.95 17.26 24.03
CA ASP A 507 -11.22 17.91 23.62
C ASP A 507 -11.57 17.70 22.13
N LEU A 508 -10.64 17.11 21.34
CA LEU A 508 -10.79 16.81 19.91
C LEU A 508 -11.05 15.32 19.59
N LEU A 509 -10.89 14.43 20.57
CA LEU A 509 -10.98 12.96 20.43
C LEU A 509 -12.33 12.41 20.91
#